data_AF-A0A817LQG3-F1
#
_entry.id   AF-A0A817LQG3-F1
#
_cell.length_a   1.000
_cell.length_b   1.000
_cell.length_c   1.000
_cell.angle_alpha   90.00
_cell.angle_beta   90.00
_cell.angle_gamma   90.00
#
_symmetry.space_group_name_H-M   'P 1'
#
loop_
_entity.id
_entity.type
_entity.pdbx_description
1 polymer ?
#
loop_
_entity_poly.entity_id
_entity_poly.type
_entity_poly.pdbx_seq_one_letter_code
_entity_poly.pdbx_strand_id
1 'polypeptide(L)'
;SVLFYKLDPKFLRQNQLEWAATKPGAAELGTVIHLTALKQIHVDLVIVASVVVNPITGARIGKGKGYGDLEYAIMSQMGSVTNKTIVITTCHESQLINDLPNNVMEQHDLPVDIIVTPKRYIYTKRLFQRPERVYWNKLDPDMILSIPVLQELKRLEEQDIIKQ
;
A
#
# COMPACT_ATOMS: atom_id res chain seq x y z
N SER A 1 16.81 1.97 4.93
CA SER A 1 16.18 1.87 3.60
C SER A 1 15.09 2.92 3.50
N VAL A 2 14.98 3.61 2.37
CA VAL A 2 13.87 4.53 2.09
C VAL A 2 12.68 3.72 1.59
N LEU A 3 11.47 4.09 2.04
CA LEU A 3 10.23 3.37 1.71
C LEU A 3 9.57 3.91 0.43
N PHE A 4 9.54 5.24 0.25
CA PHE A 4 8.81 5.88 -0.86
C PHE A 4 9.74 6.64 -1.79
N TYR A 5 9.55 6.44 -3.09
CA TYR A 5 10.21 7.17 -4.16
C TYR A 5 9.17 7.82 -5.05
N LYS A 6 9.42 9.06 -5.46
CA LYS A 6 8.63 9.77 -6.46
C LYS A 6 9.37 9.75 -7.80
N LEU A 7 8.67 9.27 -8.81
CA LEU A 7 9.07 9.36 -10.21
C LEU A 7 8.09 10.30 -10.91
N ASP A 8 8.60 11.27 -11.65
CA ASP A 8 7.78 12.09 -12.55
C ASP A 8 8.12 11.68 -13.99
N PRO A 9 7.16 11.13 -14.75
CA PRO A 9 7.40 10.65 -16.11
C PRO A 9 7.93 11.74 -17.05
N LYS A 10 7.71 13.02 -16.75
CA LYS A 10 8.27 14.14 -17.53
C LYS A 10 9.80 14.20 -17.50
N PHE A 11 10.42 13.62 -16.48
CA PHE A 11 11.88 13.55 -16.32
C PHE A 11 12.45 12.16 -16.65
N LEU A 12 11.63 11.24 -17.17
CA LEU A 12 12.07 9.91 -17.59
C LEU A 12 12.12 9.83 -19.11
N ARG A 13 13.20 9.24 -19.64
CA ARG A 13 13.27 8.87 -21.06
C ARG A 13 12.43 7.61 -21.30
N GLN A 14 11.92 7.45 -22.53
CA GLN A 14 11.09 6.30 -22.90
C GLN A 14 11.76 4.95 -22.60
N ASN A 15 13.07 4.84 -22.84
CA ASN A 15 13.85 3.63 -22.56
C ASN A 15 14.15 3.39 -21.08
N GLN A 16 13.77 4.32 -20.18
CA GLN A 16 13.93 4.18 -18.74
C GLN A 16 12.64 3.72 -18.04
N LEU A 17 11.49 3.72 -18.72
CA LEU A 17 10.19 3.45 -18.09
C LEU A 17 10.11 2.05 -17.48
N GLU A 18 10.60 1.03 -18.20
CA GLU A 18 10.63 -0.35 -17.69
C GLU A 18 11.54 -0.48 -16.47
N TRP A 19 12.71 0.18 -16.50
CA TRP A 19 13.63 0.19 -15.37
C TRP A 19 13.04 0.90 -14.15
N ALA A 20 12.43 2.08 -14.37
CA ALA A 20 11.80 2.88 -13.33
C ALA A 20 10.65 2.15 -12.61
N ALA A 21 9.98 1.21 -13.29
CA ALA A 21 8.94 0.38 -12.69
C ALA A 21 9.47 -0.74 -11.78
N THR A 22 10.79 -0.94 -11.72
CA THR A 22 11.42 -1.89 -10.79
C THR A 22 11.80 -1.21 -9.48
N LYS A 23 11.92 -1.99 -8.40
CA LYS A 23 12.42 -1.48 -7.11
C LYS A 23 13.81 -0.81 -7.19
N PRO A 24 14.84 -1.43 -7.80
CA PRO A 24 16.15 -0.76 -7.92
C PRO A 24 16.09 0.48 -8.82
N GLY A 25 15.37 0.44 -9.95
CA GLY A 25 15.28 1.61 -10.82
C GLY A 25 14.50 2.76 -10.22
N ALA A 26 13.45 2.49 -9.43
CA ALA A 26 12.76 3.52 -8.66
C ALA A 26 13.68 4.17 -7.61
N ALA A 27 14.58 3.40 -6.99
CA ALA A 27 15.55 3.93 -6.03
C ALA A 27 16.67 4.75 -6.71
N GLU A 28 17.07 4.37 -7.91
CA GLU A 28 18.11 5.07 -8.68
C GLU A 28 17.59 6.36 -9.32
N LEU A 29 16.40 6.33 -9.92
CA LEU A 29 15.85 7.43 -10.71
C LEU A 29 14.88 8.31 -9.93
N GLY A 30 14.34 7.82 -8.82
CA GLY A 30 13.31 8.49 -8.04
C GLY A 30 13.87 9.46 -7.01
N THR A 31 13.06 10.45 -6.65
CA THR A 31 13.35 11.32 -5.50
C THR A 31 12.79 10.66 -4.24
N VAL A 32 13.62 10.56 -3.20
CA VAL A 32 13.22 10.06 -1.88
C VAL A 32 12.10 10.93 -1.31
N ILE A 33 11.01 10.30 -0.87
CA ILE A 33 9.91 10.95 -0.16
C ILE A 33 10.00 10.59 1.32
N HIS A 34 10.28 11.61 2.15
CA HIS A 34 10.25 11.50 3.60
C HIS A 34 8.81 11.50 4.12
N LEU A 35 8.58 10.95 5.31
CA LEU A 35 7.25 10.84 5.90
C LEU A 35 6.53 12.19 6.00
N THR A 36 7.23 13.22 6.43
CA THR A 36 6.66 14.57 6.58
C THR A 36 6.19 15.17 5.24
N ALA A 37 6.85 14.79 4.13
CA ALA A 37 6.45 15.21 2.79
C ALA A 37 5.19 14.48 2.29
N LEU A 38 4.88 13.28 2.81
CA LEU A 38 3.64 12.57 2.46
C LEU A 38 2.39 13.39 2.81
N LYS A 39 2.44 14.22 3.87
CA LYS A 39 1.31 15.10 4.25
C LYS A 39 0.88 16.07 3.13
N GLN A 40 1.76 16.32 2.16
CA GLN A 40 1.53 17.24 1.04
C GLN A 40 1.27 16.50 -0.28
N ILE A 41 1.26 15.17 -0.26
CA ILE A 41 1.07 14.33 -1.45
C ILE A 41 -0.35 13.78 -1.40
N HIS A 42 -1.07 13.90 -2.52
CA HIS A 42 -2.33 13.19 -2.71
C HIS A 42 -2.10 11.99 -3.62
N VAL A 43 -2.57 10.82 -3.20
CA VAL A 43 -2.54 9.58 -3.99
C VAL A 43 -3.95 9.22 -4.41
N ASP A 44 -4.23 9.37 -5.70
CA ASP A 44 -5.52 9.01 -6.30
C ASP A 44 -5.69 7.49 -6.46
N LEU A 45 -4.59 6.79 -6.72
CA LEU A 45 -4.58 5.38 -7.09
C LEU A 45 -3.43 4.63 -6.42
N VAL A 46 -3.75 3.50 -5.78
CA VAL A 46 -2.80 2.53 -5.26
C VAL A 46 -2.94 1.22 -6.04
N ILE A 47 -1.84 0.75 -6.63
CA ILE A 47 -1.79 -0.58 -7.26
C ILE A 47 -1.05 -1.51 -6.31
N VAL A 48 -1.72 -2.58 -5.89
CA VAL A 48 -1.18 -3.55 -4.93
C VAL A 48 -1.21 -4.96 -5.50
N ALA A 49 -0.15 -5.72 -5.25
CA ALA A 49 -0.05 -7.10 -5.68
C ALA A 49 -0.84 -8.04 -4.76
N SER A 50 -1.47 -9.06 -5.34
CA SER A 50 -2.23 -10.08 -4.61
C SER A 50 -1.84 -11.48 -5.08
N VAL A 51 -1.87 -12.44 -4.16
CA VAL A 51 -1.77 -13.88 -4.46
C VAL A 51 -3.15 -14.44 -4.75
N VAL A 52 -4.16 -14.07 -3.97
CA VAL A 52 -5.57 -14.45 -4.13
C VAL A 52 -6.45 -13.22 -3.90
N VAL A 53 -7.57 -13.12 -4.62
CA VAL A 53 -8.55 -12.05 -4.46
C VAL A 53 -9.99 -12.57 -4.56
N ASN A 54 -10.87 -12.09 -3.70
CA ASN A 54 -12.31 -12.33 -3.82
C ASN A 54 -12.97 -11.25 -4.70
N PRO A 55 -13.59 -11.63 -5.84
CA PRO A 55 -14.14 -10.66 -6.79
C PRO A 55 -15.38 -9.91 -6.30
N ILE A 56 -16.07 -10.41 -5.27
CA ILE A 56 -17.26 -9.77 -4.72
C ILE A 56 -16.86 -8.84 -3.57
N THR A 57 -16.10 -9.34 -2.62
CA THR A 57 -15.84 -8.63 -1.36
C THR A 57 -14.64 -7.67 -1.45
N GLY A 58 -13.70 -7.94 -2.36
CA GLY A 58 -12.43 -7.23 -2.46
C GLY A 58 -11.39 -7.67 -1.43
N ALA A 59 -11.67 -8.73 -0.66
CA ALA A 59 -10.66 -9.35 0.20
C ALA A 59 -9.50 -9.87 -0.64
N ARG A 60 -8.27 -9.72 -0.15
CA ARG A 60 -7.07 -10.23 -0.81
C ARG A 60 -6.11 -10.88 0.17
N ILE A 61 -5.34 -11.83 -0.33
CA ILE A 61 -4.20 -12.41 0.38
C ILE A 61 -2.93 -12.03 -0.38
N GLY A 62 -1.98 -11.40 0.32
CA GLY A 62 -0.64 -11.12 -0.20
C GLY A 62 0.32 -12.30 0.02
N LYS A 63 1.62 -12.08 -0.20
CA LYS A 63 2.66 -13.10 0.08
C LYS A 63 2.88 -13.39 1.58
N GLY A 64 2.17 -12.70 2.47
CA GLY A 64 2.21 -12.92 3.92
C GLY A 64 3.24 -12.11 4.72
N LYS A 65 3.92 -11.13 4.10
CA LYS A 65 4.83 -10.21 4.84
C LYS A 65 4.18 -8.89 5.27
N GLY A 66 2.98 -8.58 4.79
CA GLY A 66 2.24 -7.37 5.18
C GLY A 66 2.81 -6.04 4.69
N TYR A 67 3.84 -6.01 3.84
CA TYR A 67 4.49 -4.75 3.44
C TYR A 67 3.57 -3.78 2.69
N GLY A 68 2.77 -4.26 1.74
CA GLY A 68 1.85 -3.38 1.01
C GLY A 68 0.73 -2.82 1.88
N ASP A 69 0.27 -3.63 2.84
CA ASP A 69 -0.71 -3.23 3.86
C ASP A 69 -0.12 -2.14 4.79
N LEU A 70 1.13 -2.34 5.23
CA LEU A 70 1.88 -1.40 6.05
C LEU A 70 2.19 -0.09 5.32
N GLU A 71 2.62 -0.14 4.07
CA GLU A 71 2.87 1.04 3.22
C GLU A 71 1.61 1.89 3.07
N TYR A 72 0.45 1.26 2.83
CA TYR A 72 -0.83 1.95 2.80
C TYR A 72 -1.18 2.55 4.16
N ALA A 73 -1.01 1.79 5.26
CA ALA A 73 -1.29 2.27 6.61
C ALA A 73 -0.46 3.51 6.97
N ILE A 74 0.82 3.53 6.60
CA ILE A 74 1.71 4.69 6.76
C ILE A 74 1.19 5.87 5.94
N MET A 75 0.86 5.66 4.67
CA MET A 75 0.28 6.71 3.81
C MET A 75 -1.02 7.26 4.38
N SER A 76 -1.90 6.40 4.91
CA SER A 76 -3.18 6.78 5.49
C SER A 76 -2.98 7.65 6.72
N GLN A 77 -2.07 7.23 7.60
CA GLN A 77 -1.72 7.97 8.80
C GLN A 77 -1.09 9.33 8.50
N MET A 78 -0.30 9.42 7.43
CA MET A 78 0.26 10.69 6.95
C MET A 78 -0.72 11.52 6.13
N GLY A 79 -1.93 11.02 5.88
CA GLY A 79 -3.00 11.72 5.16
C GLY A 79 -2.84 11.75 3.63
N SER A 80 -1.91 10.97 3.06
CA SER A 80 -1.68 10.96 1.61
C SER A 80 -2.67 10.10 0.83
N VAL A 81 -3.26 9.11 1.49
CA VAL A 81 -4.40 8.32 0.97
C VAL A 81 -5.64 8.56 1.82
N THR A 82 -6.81 8.41 1.22
CA THR A 82 -8.11 8.56 1.90
C THR A 82 -9.09 7.47 1.43
N ASN A 83 -10.30 7.45 1.98
CA ASN A 83 -11.39 6.58 1.48
C ASN A 83 -11.78 6.84 0.01
N LYS A 84 -11.36 7.98 -0.56
CA LYS A 84 -11.53 8.31 -1.99
C LYS A 84 -10.44 7.73 -2.89
N THR A 85 -9.27 7.40 -2.33
CA THR A 85 -8.19 6.75 -3.08
C THR A 85 -8.69 5.42 -3.63
N ILE A 86 -8.44 5.13 -4.90
CA ILE A 86 -8.82 3.86 -5.52
C ILE A 86 -7.71 2.84 -5.28
N VAL A 87 -8.06 1.63 -4.85
CA VAL A 87 -7.11 0.53 -4.66
C VAL A 87 -7.37 -0.53 -5.71
N ILE A 88 -6.37 -0.84 -6.52
CA ILE A 88 -6.46 -1.78 -7.64
C ILE A 88 -5.45 -2.91 -7.47
N THR A 89 -5.82 -4.08 -7.94
CA THR A 89 -4.87 -5.19 -8.13
C THR A 89 -4.97 -5.75 -9.54
N THR A 90 -3.83 -6.22 -10.05
CA THR A 90 -3.76 -6.99 -11.29
C THR A 90 -3.53 -8.46 -10.94
N CYS A 91 -4.29 -9.37 -11.54
CA CYS A 91 -4.14 -10.81 -11.29
C CYS A 91 -4.60 -11.66 -12.47
N HIS A 92 -4.23 -12.93 -12.48
CA HIS A 92 -4.80 -13.91 -13.39
C HIS A 92 -6.18 -14.37 -12.90
N GLU A 93 -7.05 -14.85 -13.81
CA GLU A 93 -8.38 -15.36 -13.46
C GLU A 93 -8.34 -16.50 -12.44
N SER A 94 -7.27 -17.32 -12.44
CA SER A 94 -7.08 -18.42 -11.48
C SER A 94 -6.81 -17.95 -10.05
N GLN A 95 -6.54 -16.65 -9.85
CA GLN A 95 -6.34 -16.06 -8.52
C GLN A 95 -7.66 -15.52 -7.94
N LEU A 96 -8.77 -15.58 -8.69
CA LEU A 96 -10.09 -15.19 -8.22
C LEU A 96 -10.73 -16.34 -7.44
N ILE A 97 -10.97 -16.14 -6.15
CA ILE A 97 -11.55 -17.16 -5.26
C ILE A 97 -12.81 -16.59 -4.61
N ASN A 98 -13.97 -17.16 -4.93
CA ASN A 98 -15.26 -16.71 -4.42
C ASN A 98 -15.47 -17.07 -2.94
N ASP A 99 -14.93 -18.21 -2.52
CA ASP A 99 -15.17 -18.80 -1.19
C ASP A 99 -14.02 -18.47 -0.22
N LEU A 100 -13.52 -17.23 -0.28
CA LEU A 100 -12.54 -16.75 0.68
C LEU A 100 -13.26 -16.44 2.01
N PRO A 101 -12.90 -17.08 3.14
CA PRO A 101 -13.54 -16.82 4.41
C PRO A 101 -13.38 -15.35 4.85
N ASN A 102 -14.43 -14.72 5.38
CA ASN A 102 -14.36 -13.31 5.78
C ASN A 102 -13.35 -13.04 6.90
N ASN A 103 -13.04 -14.04 7.73
CA ASN A 103 -12.03 -13.95 8.78
C ASN A 103 -10.58 -14.01 8.25
N VAL A 104 -10.39 -14.08 6.92
CA VAL A 104 -9.08 -13.89 6.29
C VAL A 104 -8.61 -12.44 6.40
N MET A 105 -9.53 -11.48 6.48
CA MET A 105 -9.19 -10.06 6.57
C MET A 105 -9.14 -9.62 8.03
N GLU A 106 -8.03 -9.00 8.42
CA GLU A 106 -7.87 -8.30 9.67
C GLU A 106 -7.96 -6.78 9.49
N GLN A 107 -8.05 -6.04 10.61
CA GLN A 107 -8.16 -4.58 10.61
C GLN A 107 -6.99 -3.86 9.91
N HIS A 108 -5.83 -4.52 9.82
CA HIS A 108 -4.62 -3.98 9.20
C HIS A 108 -4.52 -4.31 7.70
N ASP A 109 -5.40 -5.16 7.17
CA ASP A 109 -5.35 -5.60 5.77
C ASP A 109 -6.05 -4.61 4.83
N LEU A 110 -5.45 -4.39 3.66
CA LEU A 110 -5.96 -3.48 2.65
C LEU A 110 -6.80 -4.22 1.60
N PRO A 111 -8.14 -4.05 1.59
CA PRO A 111 -8.99 -4.56 0.52
C PRO A 111 -8.81 -3.78 -0.79
N VAL A 112 -9.24 -4.39 -1.90
CA VAL A 112 -9.19 -3.78 -3.24
C VAL A 112 -10.58 -3.38 -3.74
N ASP A 113 -10.63 -2.33 -4.55
CA ASP A 113 -11.85 -1.80 -5.16
C ASP A 113 -12.07 -2.36 -6.55
N ILE A 114 -10.97 -2.50 -7.31
CA ILE A 114 -10.99 -2.94 -8.69
C ILE A 114 -9.98 -4.06 -8.86
N ILE A 115 -10.40 -5.11 -9.55
CA ILE A 115 -9.54 -6.22 -9.94
C ILE A 115 -9.45 -6.21 -11.45
N VAL A 116 -8.22 -6.17 -11.97
CA VAL A 116 -7.95 -6.19 -13.40
C VAL A 116 -7.33 -7.52 -13.76
N THR A 117 -7.97 -8.26 -14.66
CA THR A 117 -7.46 -9.49 -15.25
C THR A 117 -7.18 -9.28 -16.74
N PRO A 118 -6.47 -10.20 -17.41
CA PRO A 118 -6.35 -10.15 -18.87
C PRO A 118 -7.69 -10.19 -19.62
N LYS A 119 -8.80 -10.59 -18.97
CA LYS A 119 -10.12 -10.75 -19.61
C LYS A 119 -11.10 -9.64 -19.27
N ARG A 120 -11.00 -9.01 -18.09
CA ARG A 120 -12.01 -8.08 -17.58
C ARG A 120 -11.51 -7.24 -16.40
N TYR A 121 -12.26 -6.19 -16.11
CA TYR A 121 -12.20 -5.47 -14.84
C TYR A 121 -13.42 -5.80 -14.00
N ILE A 122 -13.24 -5.87 -12.68
CA ILE A 122 -14.30 -6.19 -11.71
C ILE A 122 -14.30 -5.11 -10.63
N TYR A 123 -15.44 -4.46 -10.42
CA TYR A 123 -15.67 -3.58 -9.28
C TYR A 123 -16.18 -4.40 -8.10
N THR A 124 -15.49 -4.33 -6.97
CA THR A 124 -15.85 -5.03 -5.74
C THR A 124 -16.88 -4.22 -4.96
N LYS A 125 -17.53 -4.85 -3.98
CA LYS A 125 -18.44 -4.16 -3.04
C LYS A 125 -17.71 -3.47 -1.88
N ARG A 126 -16.38 -3.59 -1.79
CA ARG A 126 -15.53 -3.08 -0.70
C ARG A 126 -16.15 -3.32 0.69
N LEU A 127 -16.33 -4.61 1.05
CA LEU A 127 -17.03 -4.96 2.30
C LEU A 127 -16.16 -4.78 3.56
N PHE A 128 -14.87 -4.54 3.40
CA PHE A 128 -13.91 -4.36 4.48
C PHE A 128 -13.45 -2.90 4.55
N GLN A 129 -13.18 -2.44 5.77
CA GLN A 129 -12.53 -1.15 5.99
C GLN A 129 -11.06 -1.23 5.61
N ARG A 130 -10.47 -0.07 5.31
CA ARG A 130 -9.04 0.05 5.02
C ARG A 130 -8.29 0.41 6.30
N PRO A 131 -7.00 0.07 6.41
CA PRO A 131 -6.22 0.45 7.57
C PRO A 131 -6.06 1.97 7.60
N GLU A 132 -6.58 2.60 8.65
CA GLU A 132 -6.52 4.06 8.85
C GLU A 132 -5.15 4.54 9.34
N ARG A 133 -4.41 3.64 10.01
CA ARG A 133 -3.12 3.89 10.64
C ARG A 133 -2.30 2.63 10.77
N VAL A 134 -1.05 2.76 11.21
CA VAL A 134 -0.21 1.62 11.59
C VAL A 134 -0.74 0.99 12.89
N TYR A 135 -0.98 -0.32 12.86
CA TYR A 135 -1.39 -1.10 14.03
C TYR A 135 -0.15 -1.71 14.70
N TRP A 136 0.50 -0.94 15.57
CA TRP A 136 1.77 -1.34 16.21
C TRP A 136 1.73 -2.69 16.93
N ASN A 137 0.59 -3.07 17.50
CA ASN A 137 0.38 -4.36 18.17
C ASN A 137 0.31 -5.56 17.22
N LYS A 138 0.23 -5.33 15.91
CA LYS A 138 0.24 -6.35 14.86
C LYS A 138 1.59 -6.50 14.17
N LEU A 139 2.55 -5.63 14.49
CA LEU A 139 3.89 -5.66 13.91
C LEU A 139 4.84 -6.51 14.76
N ASP A 140 5.67 -7.28 14.07
CA ASP A 140 6.80 -7.98 14.68
C ASP A 140 7.81 -6.94 15.24
N PRO A 141 8.23 -7.03 16.51
CA PRO A 141 9.25 -6.16 17.07
C PRO A 141 10.54 -6.07 16.23
N ASP A 142 10.97 -7.18 15.63
CA ASP A 142 12.17 -7.20 14.77
C ASP A 142 11.95 -6.42 13.47
N MET A 143 10.70 -6.40 12.97
CA MET A 143 10.32 -5.57 11.83
C MET A 143 10.40 -4.08 12.19
N ILE A 144 9.94 -3.69 13.38
CA ILE A 144 10.02 -2.30 13.85
C ILE A 144 11.49 -1.84 13.96
N LEU A 145 12.36 -2.69 14.49
CA LEU A 145 13.79 -2.37 14.63
C LEU A 145 14.53 -2.34 13.29
N SER A 146 14.15 -3.18 12.33
CA SER A 146 14.83 -3.29 11.04
C SER A 146 14.38 -2.28 9.99
N ILE A 147 13.20 -1.66 10.15
CA ILE A 147 12.66 -0.70 9.18
C ILE A 147 12.73 0.74 9.74
N PRO A 148 13.70 1.57 9.30
CA PRO A 148 13.90 2.92 9.84
C PRO A 148 12.68 3.85 9.77
N VAL A 149 11.85 3.69 8.73
CA VAL A 149 10.65 4.52 8.54
C VAL A 149 9.62 4.30 9.66
N LEU A 150 9.59 3.11 10.27
CA LEU A 150 8.70 2.83 11.40
C LEU A 150 9.19 3.53 12.67
N GLN A 151 10.51 3.59 12.87
CA GLN A 151 11.09 4.34 13.99
C GLN A 151 10.82 5.83 13.86
N GLU A 152 10.96 6.37 12.63
CA GLU A 152 10.63 7.76 12.34
C GLU A 152 9.15 8.06 12.57
N LEU A 153 8.24 7.20 12.09
CA LEU A 153 6.80 7.36 12.28
C LEU A 153 6.42 7.35 13.76
N LYS A 154 6.96 6.40 14.54
CA LYS A 154 6.70 6.31 15.97
C LYS A 154 7.15 7.58 16.71
N ARG A 155 8.32 8.12 16.37
CA ARG A 155 8.81 9.40 16.93
C ARG A 155 7.90 10.57 16.58
N LEU A 156 7.31 10.60 15.37
CA LEU A 156 6.37 11.65 14.97
C LEU A 156 5.07 11.57 15.77
N GLU A 157 4.53 10.37 15.99
CA GLU A 157 3.35 10.16 16.84
C GLU A 157 3.57 10.66 18.28
N GLU A 158 4.70 10.30 18.88
CA GLU A 158 5.06 10.72 20.25
C GLU A 158 5.15 12.25 20.36
N GLN A 159 5.68 12.93 19.33
CA GLN A 159 5.77 14.39 19.30
C GLN A 159 4.41 15.07 19.12
N ASP A 160 3.51 14.47 18.34
CA ASP A 160 2.16 15.01 18.12
C ASP A 160 1.29 14.85 19.39
N ILE A 161 1.50 13.78 20.19
CA ILE A 161 0.85 13.61 21.50
C ILE A 161 1.30 14.69 22.50
N ILE A 162 2.59 15.02 22.54
CA ILE A 162 3.14 16.03 23.47
C ILE A 162 2.65 17.45 23.14
N LYS A 163 2.23 17.70 21.89
CA LYS A 163 1.77 19.02 21.43
C LYS A 163 0.26 19.24 21.59
N GLN A 164 -0.50 18.22 21.99
CA GLN A 164 -1.93 18.30 22.32
C GLN A 164 -2.13 18.56 23.81
#